data_AF-A0A9K3E6T3-F1
#
_entry.id   AF-A0A9K3E6T3-F1
#
_cell.length_a   1.000
_cell.length_b   1.000
_cell.length_c   1.000
_cell.angle_alpha   90.00
_cell.angle_beta   90.00
_cell.angle_gamma   90.00
#
_symmetry.space_group_name_H-M   'P 1'
#
loop_
_entity.id
_entity.type
_entity.pdbx_description
1 polymer ?
#
loop_
_entity_poly.entity_id
_entity_poly.type
_entity_poly.pdbx_seq_one_letter_code
_entity_poly.pdbx_strand_id
1 'polypeptide(L)'
;MCFLGFFFDHCRVCLNSKLNVLKQKEIEFCIRVFKDQFHLCLKIGRDLIRVLQDLVHVPEFHDLWKDLLSRSSDACQLYRSRTCSRYFLLRITPEMETHLRFLLTQVKLGSQTRYQIWFGRKFLNGPEKETVVIDIVRFTCCAHHPSNDILLSNVIPRWIIVGWLLKCCTKNHIEASEHSTLPLDTSVFYK
;
A
#
# COMPACT_ATOMS: atom_id res chain seq x y z
N MET A 1 -3.11 18.72 -6.48
CA MET A 1 -2.04 17.87 -5.92
C MET A 1 -2.52 16.49 -5.45
N CYS A 2 -3.79 16.29 -5.06
CA CYS A 2 -4.28 14.97 -4.58
C CYS A 2 -4.53 13.91 -5.66
N PHE A 3 -4.68 14.28 -6.93
CA PHE A 3 -5.10 13.35 -7.98
C PHE A 3 -4.03 12.31 -8.37
N LEU A 4 -2.74 12.68 -8.44
CA LEU A 4 -1.70 11.77 -8.94
C LEU A 4 -1.54 10.47 -8.12
N GLY A 5 -1.58 10.55 -6.78
CA GLY A 5 -1.36 9.39 -5.91
C GLY A 5 -2.52 8.38 -5.91
N PHE A 6 -3.72 8.85 -6.24
CA PHE A 6 -4.94 8.03 -6.33
C PHE A 6 -5.01 7.28 -7.68
N PHE A 7 -4.58 7.92 -8.77
CA PHE A 7 -4.67 7.34 -10.13
C PHE A 7 -3.67 6.21 -10.41
N PHE A 8 -2.44 6.33 -9.92
CA PHE A 8 -1.43 5.27 -10.11
C PHE A 8 -1.83 3.94 -9.43
N ASP A 9 -2.73 3.96 -8.44
CA ASP A 9 -3.19 2.75 -7.73
C ASP A 9 -4.49 2.16 -8.33
N HIS A 10 -5.37 2.99 -8.92
CA HIS A 10 -6.53 2.50 -9.68
C HIS A 10 -6.11 1.57 -10.83
N CYS A 11 -4.94 1.80 -11.43
CA CYS A 11 -4.37 0.92 -12.43
C CYS A 11 -4.08 -0.51 -11.90
N ARG A 12 -3.84 -0.70 -10.59
CA ARG A 12 -3.68 -2.04 -9.96
C ARG A 12 -5.02 -2.74 -9.72
N VAL A 13 -6.07 -1.98 -9.42
CA VAL A 13 -7.41 -2.50 -9.08
C VAL A 13 -8.25 -2.81 -10.34
N CYS A 14 -7.98 -2.13 -11.46
CA CYS A 14 -8.69 -2.30 -12.72
C CYS A 14 -8.23 -3.54 -13.53
N LEU A 15 -8.18 -4.71 -12.88
CA LEU A 15 -8.15 -6.04 -13.52
C LEU A 15 -9.58 -6.56 -13.80
N ASN A 16 -10.56 -5.67 -13.81
CA ASN A 16 -11.94 -5.99 -14.16
C ASN A 16 -12.18 -5.68 -15.65
N SER A 17 -12.34 -6.72 -16.46
CA SER A 17 -12.52 -6.65 -17.92
C SER A 17 -13.71 -5.80 -18.37
N LYS A 18 -14.64 -5.49 -17.45
CA LYS A 18 -15.82 -4.64 -17.71
C LYS A 18 -15.50 -3.14 -17.82
N LEU A 19 -14.30 -2.69 -17.43
CA LEU A 19 -13.93 -1.27 -17.38
C LEU A 19 -12.71 -0.92 -18.25
N ASN A 20 -12.45 -1.68 -19.32
CA ASN A 20 -11.28 -1.48 -20.18
C ASN A 20 -11.13 -0.05 -20.74
N VAL A 21 -12.25 0.60 -21.08
CA VAL A 21 -12.22 2.00 -21.58
C VAL A 21 -11.74 2.97 -20.50
N LEU A 22 -12.19 2.78 -19.25
CA LEU A 22 -11.75 3.63 -18.14
C LEU A 22 -10.28 3.39 -17.83
N LYS A 23 -9.87 2.11 -17.79
CA LYS A 23 -8.48 1.70 -17.61
C LYS A 23 -7.56 2.36 -18.64
N GLN A 24 -7.93 2.34 -19.92
CA GLN A 24 -7.10 2.96 -20.96
C GLN A 24 -6.95 4.47 -20.75
N LYS A 25 -8.04 5.15 -20.39
CA LYS A 25 -8.01 6.60 -20.09
C LYS A 25 -7.14 6.91 -18.87
N GLU A 26 -7.17 6.07 -17.85
CA GLU A 26 -6.31 6.19 -16.66
C GLU A 26 -4.83 5.99 -17.01
N ILE A 27 -4.51 4.97 -17.80
CA ILE A 27 -3.14 4.72 -18.29
C ILE A 27 -2.65 5.94 -19.08
N GLU A 28 -3.40 6.37 -20.10
CA GLU A 28 -3.03 7.52 -20.93
C GLU A 28 -2.80 8.78 -20.10
N PHE A 29 -3.69 9.05 -19.14
CA PHE A 29 -3.54 10.16 -18.21
C PHE A 29 -2.27 10.05 -17.37
N CYS A 30 -2.02 8.89 -16.75
CA CYS A 30 -0.84 8.65 -15.91
C CYS A 30 0.46 8.82 -16.71
N ILE A 31 0.53 8.26 -17.92
CA ILE A 31 1.68 8.40 -18.82
C ILE A 31 1.90 9.88 -19.18
N ARG A 32 0.84 10.60 -19.57
CA ARG A 32 0.92 12.02 -19.90
C ARG A 32 1.41 12.84 -18.73
N VAL A 33 0.86 12.64 -17.54
CA VAL A 33 1.28 13.36 -16.33
C VAL A 33 2.74 13.03 -15.98
N PHE A 34 3.16 11.78 -16.12
CA PHE A 34 4.54 11.42 -15.85
C PHE A 34 5.53 12.07 -16.82
N LYS A 35 5.19 12.13 -18.11
CA LYS A 35 6.02 12.76 -19.15
C LYS A 35 6.03 14.29 -19.04
N ASP A 36 4.86 14.90 -18.94
CA ASP A 36 4.70 16.35 -19.00
C ASP A 36 4.98 17.02 -17.65
N GLN A 37 4.72 16.33 -16.54
CA GLN A 37 4.77 16.86 -15.18
C GLN A 37 5.64 16.01 -14.25
N PHE A 38 6.75 15.48 -14.76
CA PHE A 38 7.66 14.60 -14.02
C PHE A 38 8.12 15.18 -12.68
N HIS A 39 8.36 16.50 -12.61
CA HIS A 39 8.75 17.19 -11.38
C HIS A 39 7.70 17.09 -10.25
N LEU A 40 6.42 16.92 -10.58
CA LEU A 40 5.36 16.65 -9.60
C LEU A 40 5.43 15.20 -9.11
N CYS A 41 5.74 14.26 -10.00
CA CYS A 41 5.95 12.85 -9.67
C CYS A 41 7.14 12.66 -8.73
N LEU A 42 8.23 13.41 -8.92
CA LEU A 42 9.40 13.41 -8.02
C LEU A 42 9.05 13.75 -6.56
N LYS A 43 8.02 14.58 -6.33
CA LYS A 43 7.56 14.95 -4.98
C LYS A 43 6.88 13.80 -4.22
N ILE A 44 6.52 12.72 -4.90
CA ILE A 44 5.97 11.51 -4.26
C ILE A 44 7.09 10.73 -3.56
N GLY A 45 8.30 10.72 -4.14
CA GLY A 45 9.45 9.97 -3.61
C GLY A 45 9.35 8.46 -3.84
N ARG A 46 10.02 7.67 -2.99
CA ARG A 46 10.28 6.24 -3.21
C ARG A 46 9.06 5.35 -3.40
N ASP A 47 7.88 5.74 -2.90
CA ASP A 47 6.66 4.96 -3.11
C ASP A 47 6.21 4.95 -4.57
N LEU A 48 6.55 5.98 -5.35
CA LEU A 48 6.28 6.02 -6.79
C LEU A 48 6.99 4.86 -7.51
N ILE A 49 8.24 4.58 -7.13
CA ILE A 49 9.03 3.49 -7.72
C ILE A 49 8.31 2.15 -7.55
N ARG A 50 7.82 1.87 -6.34
CA ARG A 50 7.08 0.64 -6.06
C ARG A 50 5.82 0.54 -6.92
N VAL A 51 5.04 1.61 -7.01
CA VAL A 51 3.80 1.58 -7.81
C VAL A 51 4.12 1.37 -9.29
N LEU A 52 5.19 1.98 -9.81
CA LEU A 52 5.64 1.73 -11.18
C LEU A 52 6.06 0.27 -11.37
N GLN A 53 6.81 -0.31 -10.43
CA GLN A 53 7.21 -1.73 -10.46
C GLN A 53 5.99 -2.66 -10.50
N ASP A 54 4.96 -2.37 -9.69
CA ASP A 54 3.71 -3.14 -9.69
C ASP A 54 2.98 -3.06 -11.06
N LEU A 55 3.22 -2.01 -11.84
CA LEU A 55 2.57 -1.75 -13.14
C LEU A 55 3.43 -2.13 -14.36
N VAL A 56 4.65 -2.65 -14.19
CA VAL A 56 5.55 -2.99 -15.31
C VAL A 56 4.96 -4.03 -16.27
N HIS A 57 3.96 -4.81 -15.85
CA HIS A 57 3.27 -5.75 -16.74
C HIS A 57 2.40 -5.06 -17.81
N VAL A 58 2.08 -3.77 -17.65
CA VAL A 58 1.37 -2.95 -18.64
C VAL A 58 2.39 -2.32 -19.60
N PRO A 59 2.27 -2.49 -20.93
CA PRO A 59 3.28 -2.06 -21.90
C PRO A 59 3.67 -0.58 -21.77
N GLU A 60 2.71 0.31 -21.59
CA GLU A 60 2.95 1.75 -21.49
C GLU A 60 3.77 2.12 -20.25
N PHE A 61 3.54 1.43 -19.13
CA PHE A 61 4.29 1.62 -17.89
C PHE A 61 5.66 0.94 -17.92
N HIS A 62 5.80 -0.16 -18.65
CA HIS A 62 7.09 -0.79 -18.90
C HIS A 62 8.05 0.14 -19.65
N ASP A 63 7.56 0.82 -20.69
CA ASP A 63 8.39 1.74 -21.47
C ASP A 63 8.78 2.97 -20.64
N LEU A 64 7.83 3.49 -19.84
CA LEU A 64 8.10 4.55 -18.88
C LEU A 64 9.12 4.12 -17.81
N TRP A 65 9.03 2.88 -17.31
CA TRP A 65 9.98 2.34 -16.35
C TRP A 65 11.40 2.25 -16.94
N LYS A 66 11.53 1.80 -18.20
CA LYS A 66 12.82 1.80 -18.91
C LYS A 66 13.38 3.20 -19.09
N ASP A 67 12.54 4.16 -19.49
CA ASP A 67 12.96 5.57 -19.62
C ASP A 67 13.45 6.13 -18.28
N LEU A 68 12.72 5.87 -17.19
CA LEU A 68 13.12 6.29 -15.85
C LEU A 68 14.46 5.69 -15.41
N LEU A 69 14.69 4.40 -15.68
CA LEU A 69 15.96 3.74 -15.33
C LEU A 69 17.14 4.25 -16.16
N SER A 70 16.90 4.67 -17.41
CA SER A 70 17.93 5.32 -18.23
C SER A 70 18.37 6.66 -17.63
N ARG A 71 17.48 7.33 -16.89
CA ARG A 71 17.71 8.61 -16.19
C ARG A 71 18.18 8.35 -14.75
N SER A 72 19.42 7.86 -14.63
CA SER A 72 19.99 7.40 -13.35
C SER A 72 19.93 8.42 -12.21
N SER A 73 20.04 9.73 -12.49
CA SER A 73 19.93 10.80 -11.49
C SER A 73 18.55 10.85 -10.85
N ASP A 74 17.50 10.74 -11.66
CA ASP A 74 16.11 10.89 -11.25
C ASP A 74 15.64 9.65 -10.50
N ALA A 75 16.02 8.47 -10.98
CA ALA A 75 15.82 7.22 -10.27
C ALA A 75 16.48 7.26 -8.89
N CYS A 76 17.75 7.67 -8.81
CA CYS A 76 18.46 7.83 -7.53
C CYS A 76 17.78 8.82 -6.59
N GLN A 77 17.28 9.95 -7.12
CA GLN A 77 16.56 10.94 -6.34
C GLN A 77 15.27 10.36 -5.75
N LEU A 78 14.50 9.63 -6.55
CA LEU A 78 13.27 8.96 -6.09
C LEU A 78 13.55 7.95 -4.99
N TYR A 79 14.56 7.09 -5.12
CA TYR A 79 14.91 6.10 -4.10
C TYR A 79 15.31 6.76 -2.76
N ARG A 80 16.03 7.89 -2.80
CA ARG A 80 16.45 8.62 -1.59
C ARG A 80 15.34 9.45 -0.97
N SER A 81 14.38 9.91 -1.77
CA SER A 81 13.29 10.76 -1.30
C SER A 81 12.24 9.97 -0.52
N ARG A 82 12.03 10.31 0.76
CA ARG A 82 10.96 9.73 1.57
C ARG A 82 9.60 10.24 1.08
N THR A 83 8.67 9.32 0.89
CA THR A 83 7.28 9.65 0.61
C THR A 83 6.61 10.34 1.79
N CYS A 84 6.03 11.51 1.54
CA CYS A 84 5.27 12.27 2.53
C CYS A 84 4.10 11.43 3.07
N SER A 85 3.87 11.48 4.38
CA SER A 85 2.81 10.71 5.06
C SER A 85 1.42 10.96 4.48
N ARG A 86 1.18 12.16 3.95
CA ARG A 86 -0.07 12.54 3.27
C ARG A 86 -0.43 11.60 2.12
N TYR A 87 0.54 11.08 1.38
CA TYR A 87 0.24 10.15 0.28
C TYR A 87 -0.29 8.80 0.76
N PHE A 88 0.10 8.34 1.96
CA PHE A 88 -0.48 7.12 2.55
C PHE A 88 -1.88 7.35 3.10
N LEU A 89 -2.17 8.56 3.59
CA LEU A 89 -3.51 8.95 4.04
C LEU A 89 -4.52 8.98 2.90
N LEU A 90 -4.10 9.32 1.67
CA LEU A 90 -4.99 9.31 0.50
C LEU A 90 -5.51 7.91 0.14
N ARG A 91 -4.91 6.84 0.69
CA ARG A 91 -5.28 5.44 0.42
C ARG A 91 -6.11 4.80 1.53
N ILE A 92 -6.31 5.53 2.62
CA ILE A 92 -7.05 5.08 3.78
C ILE A 92 -8.28 5.98 3.88
N THR A 93 -9.47 5.40 3.93
CA THR A 93 -10.68 6.22 4.13
C THR A 93 -10.63 6.91 5.50
N PRO A 94 -11.21 8.12 5.66
CA PRO A 94 -11.19 8.81 6.95
C PRO A 94 -11.75 7.96 8.09
N GLU A 95 -12.74 7.13 7.79
CA GLU A 95 -13.32 6.19 8.74
C GLU A 95 -12.32 5.09 9.13
N MET A 96 -11.65 4.49 8.15
CA MET A 96 -10.62 3.47 8.39
C MET A 96 -9.45 4.05 9.19
N GLU A 97 -9.00 5.26 8.87
CA GLU A 97 -7.97 5.98 9.61
C GLU A 97 -8.37 6.14 11.08
N THR A 98 -9.61 6.57 11.33
CA THR A 98 -10.12 6.75 12.69
C THR A 98 -10.06 5.46 13.49
N HIS A 99 -10.47 4.33 12.89
CA HIS A 99 -10.43 3.03 13.56
C HIS A 99 -8.99 2.52 13.77
N LEU A 100 -8.09 2.74 12.80
CA LEU A 100 -6.67 2.40 12.94
C LEU A 100 -5.99 3.23 14.02
N ARG A 101 -6.26 4.54 14.09
CA ARG A 101 -5.73 5.39 15.16
C ARG A 101 -6.26 4.98 16.52
N PHE A 102 -7.54 4.63 16.63
CA PHE A 102 -8.08 4.08 17.87
C PHE A 102 -7.35 2.81 18.30
N LEU A 103 -7.18 1.85 17.39
CA LEU A 103 -6.38 0.65 17.62
C LEU A 103 -4.98 1.01 18.12
N LEU A 104 -4.26 1.86 17.40
CA LEU A 104 -2.84 2.16 17.64
C LEU A 104 -2.57 3.12 18.81
N THR A 105 -3.59 3.76 19.38
CA THR A 105 -3.40 4.77 20.45
C THR A 105 -4.20 4.51 21.71
N GLN A 106 -5.28 3.72 21.66
CA GLN A 106 -6.20 3.52 22.78
C GLN A 106 -6.33 2.06 23.21
N VAL A 107 -6.10 1.11 22.31
CA VAL A 107 -6.33 -0.31 22.60
C VAL A 107 -5.13 -0.91 23.31
N LYS A 108 -5.37 -1.49 24.49
CA LYS A 108 -4.34 -2.17 25.28
C LYS A 108 -3.98 -3.54 24.71
N LEU A 109 -2.71 -3.91 24.85
CA LEU A 109 -2.23 -5.26 24.55
C LEU A 109 -2.99 -6.30 25.38
N GLY A 110 -3.40 -7.39 24.73
CA GLY A 110 -4.26 -8.43 25.27
C GLY A 110 -5.76 -8.21 25.02
N SER A 111 -6.18 -6.98 24.70
CA SER A 111 -7.59 -6.64 24.46
C SER A 111 -7.93 -6.43 22.98
N GLN A 112 -6.98 -6.61 22.07
CA GLN A 112 -7.12 -6.22 20.66
C GLN A 112 -8.03 -7.12 19.81
N THR A 113 -8.26 -8.37 20.22
CA THR A 113 -8.93 -9.39 19.39
C THR A 113 -10.31 -8.93 18.89
N ARG A 114 -11.15 -8.38 19.78
CA ARG A 114 -12.50 -7.92 19.41
C ARG A 114 -12.45 -6.78 18.41
N TYR A 115 -11.55 -5.81 18.62
CA TYR A 115 -11.41 -4.66 17.74
C TYR A 115 -10.84 -5.04 16.37
N GLN A 116 -9.89 -5.99 16.34
CA GLN A 116 -9.38 -6.58 15.09
C GLN A 116 -10.48 -7.29 14.31
N ILE A 117 -11.33 -8.09 14.97
CA ILE A 117 -12.47 -8.76 14.34
C ILE A 117 -13.43 -7.73 13.74
N TRP A 118 -13.78 -6.68 14.49
CA TRP A 118 -14.67 -5.62 14.02
C TRP A 118 -14.09 -4.86 12.83
N PHE A 119 -12.81 -4.49 12.91
CA PHE A 119 -12.11 -3.84 11.81
C PHE A 119 -12.09 -4.73 10.56
N GLY A 120 -11.69 -5.99 10.72
CA GLY A 120 -11.61 -6.95 9.63
C GLY A 120 -12.96 -7.16 8.93
N ARG A 121 -14.03 -7.35 9.70
CA ARG A 121 -15.39 -7.50 9.15
C ARG A 121 -15.85 -6.29 8.34
N LYS A 122 -15.47 -5.10 8.80
CA LYS A 122 -15.91 -3.83 8.20
C LYS A 122 -15.11 -3.48 6.95
N PHE A 123 -13.80 -3.68 6.97
CA PHE A 123 -12.90 -3.13 5.95
C PHE A 123 -12.15 -4.17 5.13
N LEU A 124 -12.06 -5.43 5.58
CA LEU A 124 -11.20 -6.46 4.96
C LEU A 124 -11.98 -7.65 4.36
N ASN A 125 -13.30 -7.52 4.19
CA ASN A 125 -14.16 -8.57 3.61
C ASN A 125 -14.42 -8.40 2.10
N GLY A 126 -13.89 -7.35 1.48
CA GLY A 126 -14.06 -7.09 0.04
C GLY A 126 -13.13 -7.90 -0.86
N PRO A 127 -13.41 -7.97 -2.17
CA PRO A 127 -12.53 -8.61 -3.16
C PRO A 127 -11.16 -7.91 -3.26
N GLU A 128 -11.09 -6.63 -2.90
CA GLU A 128 -9.88 -5.80 -2.91
C GLU A 128 -9.13 -5.81 -1.56
N LYS A 129 -9.43 -6.78 -0.68
CA LYS A 129 -8.84 -6.80 0.68
C LYS A 129 -7.31 -6.78 0.70
N GLU A 130 -6.64 -7.39 -0.27
CA GLU A 130 -5.18 -7.48 -0.29
C GLU A 130 -4.53 -6.12 -0.55
N THR A 131 -5.07 -5.34 -1.49
CA THR A 131 -4.59 -3.98 -1.76
C THR A 131 -4.83 -3.08 -0.56
N VAL A 132 -6.03 -3.19 0.04
CA VAL A 132 -6.38 -2.47 1.28
C VAL A 132 -5.43 -2.83 2.43
N VAL A 133 -5.10 -4.10 2.63
CA VAL A 133 -4.13 -4.52 3.66
C VAL A 133 -2.76 -3.90 3.41
N ILE A 134 -2.27 -3.90 2.17
CA ILE A 134 -0.98 -3.27 1.84
C ILE A 134 -0.98 -1.80 2.22
N ASP A 135 -2.03 -1.06 1.88
CA ASP A 135 -2.13 0.37 2.19
C ASP A 135 -2.21 0.62 3.71
N ILE A 136 -2.93 -0.21 4.46
CA ILE A 136 -3.00 -0.12 5.93
C ILE A 136 -1.62 -0.38 6.55
N VAL A 137 -0.89 -1.39 6.07
CA VAL A 137 0.47 -1.68 6.54
C VAL A 137 1.39 -0.48 6.27
N ARG A 138 1.31 0.11 5.07
CA ARG A 138 2.11 1.29 4.72
C ARG A 138 1.77 2.50 5.60
N PHE A 139 0.49 2.77 5.81
CA PHE A 139 0.04 3.81 6.75
C PHE A 139 0.61 3.58 8.16
N THR A 140 0.48 2.36 8.68
CA THR A 140 0.95 1.99 10.02
C THR A 140 2.46 2.17 10.16
N CYS A 141 3.24 1.76 9.16
CA CYS A 141 4.69 1.83 9.19
C CYS A 141 5.24 3.24 8.92
N CYS A 142 4.65 3.96 7.96
CA CYS A 142 5.26 5.16 7.37
C CYS A 142 4.57 6.47 7.74
N ALA A 143 3.30 6.44 8.16
CA ALA A 143 2.51 7.62 8.51
C ALA A 143 2.21 7.72 10.01
N HIS A 144 1.95 6.60 10.67
CA HIS A 144 1.70 6.58 12.11
C HIS A 144 3.01 6.55 12.92
N HIS A 145 3.24 7.61 13.69
CA HIS A 145 4.38 7.74 14.60
C HIS A 145 3.83 7.95 16.02
N PRO A 146 3.79 6.90 16.86
CA PRO A 146 3.32 7.01 18.23
C PRO A 146 4.24 7.92 19.05
N SER A 147 3.68 8.66 20.01
CA SER A 147 4.46 9.45 20.97
C SER A 147 5.23 8.53 21.93
N ASN A 148 6.23 9.08 22.61
CA ASN A 148 7.00 8.34 23.63
C ASN A 148 6.09 7.79 24.74
N ASP A 149 5.08 8.55 25.15
CA ASP A 149 4.12 8.10 26.17
C ASP A 149 3.37 6.85 25.71
N ILE A 150 2.97 6.78 24.43
CA ILE A 150 2.30 5.59 23.87
C ILE A 150 3.29 4.43 23.79
N LEU A 151 4.54 4.66 23.38
CA LEU A 151 5.55 3.61 23.28
C LEU A 151 5.90 2.97 24.63
N LEU A 152 5.83 3.73 25.73
CA LEU A 152 6.07 3.25 27.09
C LEU A 152 4.80 2.73 27.79
N SER A 153 3.64 2.86 27.15
CA SER A 153 2.37 2.39 27.67
C SER A 153 2.09 0.93 27.29
N ASN A 154 0.97 0.39 27.80
CA ASN A 154 0.47 -0.93 27.41
C ASN A 154 -0.45 -0.90 26.16
N VAL A 155 -0.38 0.15 25.34
CA VAL A 155 -1.09 0.20 24.04
C VAL A 155 -0.47 -0.80 23.07
N ILE A 156 -1.28 -1.36 22.17
CA ILE A 156 -0.77 -2.31 21.18
C ILE A 156 0.34 -1.70 20.32
N PRO A 157 1.49 -2.37 20.19
CA PRO A 157 2.55 -1.88 19.34
C PRO A 157 2.20 -2.10 17.86
N ARG A 158 2.75 -1.25 16.99
CA ARG A 158 2.49 -1.28 15.54
C ARG A 158 2.71 -2.66 14.90
N TRP A 159 3.74 -3.38 15.34
CA TRP A 159 4.09 -4.69 14.78
C TRP A 159 3.00 -5.76 15.03
N ILE A 160 2.21 -5.65 16.11
CA ILE A 160 1.09 -6.55 16.37
C ILE A 160 -0.01 -6.35 15.32
N ILE A 161 -0.30 -5.09 14.97
CA ILE A 161 -1.26 -4.77 13.90
C ILE A 161 -0.75 -5.27 12.55
N VAL A 162 0.52 -5.02 12.22
CA VAL A 162 1.13 -5.51 10.97
C VAL A 162 1.08 -7.03 10.89
N GLY A 163 1.47 -7.75 11.94
CA GLY A 163 1.44 -9.22 11.97
C GLY A 163 0.01 -9.78 11.81
N TRP A 164 -0.97 -9.15 12.45
CA TRP A 164 -2.38 -9.51 12.27
C TRP A 164 -2.85 -9.31 10.82
N LEU A 165 -2.52 -8.16 10.21
CA LEU A 165 -2.89 -7.85 8.83
C LEU A 165 -2.27 -8.83 7.83
N LEU A 166 -1.00 -9.19 8.01
CA LEU A 166 -0.34 -10.22 7.18
C LEU A 166 -1.04 -11.58 7.29
N LYS A 167 -1.52 -11.95 8.48
CA LYS A 167 -2.30 -13.17 8.69
C LYS A 167 -3.66 -13.15 7.97
N CYS A 168 -4.24 -11.97 7.76
CA CYS A 168 -5.47 -11.83 6.97
C CYS A 168 -5.24 -12.13 5.48
N CYS A 169 -4.02 -11.91 4.96
CA CYS A 169 -3.68 -12.22 3.57
C CYS A 169 -3.35 -13.71 3.36
N THR A 170 -2.63 -14.35 4.29
CA THR A 170 -2.19 -15.75 4.13
C THR A 170 -3.31 -16.78 4.12
N LYS A 171 -4.46 -16.49 4.75
CA LYS A 171 -5.63 -17.40 4.71
C LYS A 171 -6.13 -17.68 3.28
N ASN A 172 -5.96 -16.75 2.34
CA ASN A 172 -6.42 -16.95 0.96
C ASN A 172 -5.36 -17.59 0.07
N HIS A 173 -4.07 -17.35 0.35
CA HIS A 173 -3.00 -18.04 -0.36
C HIS A 173 -3.02 -19.54 -0.10
N ILE A 174 -3.40 -19.97 1.12
CA ILE A 174 -3.51 -21.40 1.44
C ILE A 174 -4.68 -22.03 0.65
N GLU A 175 -5.85 -21.39 0.61
CA GLU A 175 -7.01 -21.85 -0.18
C GLU A 175 -6.75 -21.80 -1.71
N ALA A 176 -5.99 -20.82 -2.20
CA ALA A 176 -5.59 -20.74 -3.61
C ALA A 176 -4.45 -21.73 -3.96
N SER A 177 -3.59 -22.07 -3.00
CA SER A 177 -2.46 -22.98 -3.18
C SER A 177 -2.84 -24.47 -3.12
N GLU A 178 -4.07 -24.82 -2.70
CA GLU A 178 -4.58 -26.19 -2.91
C GLU A 178 -4.72 -26.54 -4.40
N HIS A 179 -4.71 -25.54 -5.29
CA HIS A 179 -4.66 -25.74 -6.74
C HIS A 179 -3.30 -25.45 -7.40
N SER A 180 -2.26 -25.04 -6.67
CA SER A 180 -0.92 -24.85 -7.23
C SER A 180 0.17 -24.95 -6.16
N THR A 181 0.98 -25.98 -6.30
CA THR A 181 2.06 -26.45 -5.42
C THR A 181 3.16 -25.40 -5.16
N LEU A 182 3.67 -25.42 -3.92
CA LEU A 182 4.96 -24.91 -3.36
C LEU A 182 4.91 -23.58 -2.54
N PRO A 183 5.09 -23.64 -1.20
CA PRO A 183 5.25 -22.47 -0.35
C PRO A 183 6.70 -21.96 -0.34
N LEU A 184 6.90 -20.67 -0.59
CA LEU A 184 8.18 -19.99 -0.39
C LEU A 184 8.46 -19.78 1.10
N ASP A 185 9.68 -20.13 1.49
CA ASP A 185 10.27 -20.22 2.83
C ASP A 185 10.02 -19.04 3.80
N THR A 186 9.73 -19.39 5.05
CA THR A 186 9.62 -18.52 6.23
C THR A 186 10.97 -18.12 6.85
N SER A 187 12.07 -18.17 6.11
CA SER A 187 13.43 -18.02 6.66
C SER A 187 13.92 -16.57 6.84
N VAL A 188 13.10 -15.55 6.56
CA VAL A 188 13.56 -14.13 6.56
C VAL A 188 13.20 -13.38 7.86
N PHE A 189 12.38 -13.92 8.77
CA PHE A 189 11.92 -13.18 9.96
C PHE A 189 12.67 -13.49 11.27
N TYR A 190 13.73 -14.29 11.23
CA TYR A 190 14.66 -14.43 12.36
C TYR A 190 16.11 -14.27 11.91
N LYS A 191 16.54 -13.00 11.83
CA LYS A 191 17.91 -12.57 12.11
C LYS A 191 17.94 -11.09 12.45
#